data_AF-A0A1N7SG08-F1
#
_entry.id   AF-A0A1N7SG08-F1
#
_cell.length_a   1.000
_cell.length_b   1.000
_cell.length_c   1.000
_cell.angle_alpha   90.00
_cell.angle_beta   90.00
_cell.angle_gamma   90.00
#
_symmetry.space_group_name_H-M   'P 1'
#
loop_
_entity.id
_entity.type
_entity.pdbx_description
1 polymer ?
#
loop_
_entity_poly.entity_id
_entity_poly.type
_entity_poly.pdbx_seq_one_letter_code
_entity_poly.pdbx_strand_id
1 'polypeptide(L)'
;MRHTDPVVLSIALALSGSVQAETIYSGEFDYRTFQPSSRYFAGHAPAEIAHLCDTGEHASTADMEQCAHAKFERAEATLLHKFDAVATAFRKSDSEAEKENEPLALPHISKARSAWINYRDETCYSVAYKNGPASSRYVSFWECMTTITQAHTKELDALLKSPM
;
A
#
# COMPACT_ATOMS: atom_id res chain seq x y z
N MET A 1 -10.35 11.22 -82.71
CA MET A 1 -9.39 11.43 -81.60
C MET A 1 -10.15 11.98 -80.42
N ARG A 2 -10.47 11.14 -79.43
CA ARG A 2 -11.05 11.54 -78.14
C ARG A 2 -10.01 11.20 -77.09
N HIS A 3 -9.43 12.20 -76.44
CA HIS A 3 -8.62 12.01 -75.25
C HIS A 3 -9.55 12.07 -74.05
N THR A 4 -9.63 10.96 -73.32
CA THR A 4 -10.28 10.84 -72.01
C THR A 4 -9.27 11.18 -70.92
N ASP A 5 -9.63 12.11 -70.04
CA ASP A 5 -8.86 12.53 -68.87
C ASP A 5 -8.66 11.38 -67.87
N PRO A 6 -7.47 11.24 -67.25
CA PRO A 6 -7.29 10.32 -66.15
C PRO A 6 -7.41 11.00 -64.78
N VAL A 7 -8.28 10.42 -63.97
CA VAL A 7 -8.02 10.06 -62.57
C VAL A 7 -8.05 11.20 -61.54
N VAL A 8 -9.27 11.45 -61.05
CA VAL A 8 -9.49 11.73 -59.63
C VAL A 8 -9.55 10.38 -58.92
N LEU A 9 -8.56 10.03 -58.09
CA LEU A 9 -8.69 8.86 -57.21
C LEU A 9 -7.85 9.00 -55.92
N SER A 10 -8.61 9.11 -54.82
CA SER A 10 -8.31 8.61 -53.46
C SER A 10 -7.34 9.37 -52.55
N ILE A 11 -7.91 10.31 -51.80
CA ILE A 11 -7.48 10.63 -50.42
C ILE A 11 -8.32 9.74 -49.48
N ALA A 12 -7.72 8.73 -48.85
CA ALA A 12 -8.23 8.07 -47.64
C ALA A 12 -7.15 7.15 -47.02
N LEU A 13 -6.08 7.73 -46.46
CA LEU A 13 -5.15 6.98 -45.62
C LEU A 13 -5.52 7.18 -44.13
N ALA A 14 -6.21 6.18 -43.62
CA ALA A 14 -6.20 5.65 -42.25
C ALA A 14 -6.03 6.64 -41.08
N LEU A 15 -7.16 7.06 -40.50
CA LEU A 15 -7.23 7.37 -39.07
C LEU A 15 -7.06 6.07 -38.29
N SER A 16 -5.82 5.67 -38.03
CA SER A 16 -5.51 4.63 -37.07
C SER A 16 -5.68 5.22 -35.67
N GLY A 17 -6.88 5.13 -35.11
CA GLY A 17 -7.12 5.49 -33.72
C GLY A 17 -6.31 4.55 -32.83
N SER A 18 -5.31 5.08 -32.13
CA SER A 18 -4.54 4.34 -31.13
C SER A 18 -5.47 4.01 -29.95
N VAL A 19 -6.09 2.84 -29.95
CA VAL A 19 -6.74 2.31 -28.74
C VAL A 19 -5.61 1.96 -27.76
N GLN A 20 -5.43 2.78 -26.72
CA GLN A 20 -4.55 2.40 -25.61
C GLN A 20 -5.22 1.25 -24.88
N ALA A 21 -4.61 0.07 -24.89
CA ALA A 21 -5.09 -1.07 -24.13
C ALA A 21 -4.90 -0.79 -22.63
N GLU A 22 -6.00 -0.65 -21.90
CA GLU A 22 -5.96 -0.61 -20.43
C GLU A 22 -5.57 -2.01 -19.91
N THR A 23 -4.60 -2.04 -19.00
CA THR A 23 -4.22 -3.25 -18.27
C THR A 23 -4.92 -3.27 -16.91
N ILE A 24 -4.84 -4.38 -16.18
CA ILE A 24 -5.24 -4.40 -14.75
C ILE A 24 -4.40 -3.44 -13.89
N TYR A 25 -3.27 -2.97 -14.43
CA TYR A 25 -2.42 -1.95 -13.84
C TYR A 25 -2.70 -0.57 -14.44
N SER A 26 -3.84 -0.36 -15.09
CA SER A 26 -4.33 0.96 -15.50
C SER A 26 -5.32 1.48 -14.46
N GLY A 27 -5.42 2.81 -14.33
CA GLY A 27 -6.41 3.45 -13.46
C GLY A 27 -6.05 3.52 -11.98
N GLU A 28 -7.04 3.96 -11.20
CA GLU A 28 -6.97 4.15 -9.75
C GLU A 28 -6.91 2.81 -9.03
N PHE A 29 -6.01 2.74 -8.04
CA PHE A 29 -5.79 1.58 -7.20
C PHE A 29 -6.30 1.92 -5.79
N ASP A 30 -7.07 1.01 -5.19
CA ASP A 30 -7.48 1.09 -3.79
C ASP A 30 -7.06 -0.17 -3.04
N TYR A 31 -6.02 -0.05 -2.21
CA TYR A 31 -5.48 -1.18 -1.45
C TYR A 31 -6.50 -1.75 -0.46
N ARG A 32 -7.53 -1.00 -0.06
CA ARG A 32 -8.54 -1.43 0.91
C ARG A 32 -9.49 -2.48 0.34
N THR A 33 -9.50 -2.65 -0.98
CA THR A 33 -10.27 -3.68 -1.67
C THR A 33 -9.55 -5.02 -1.77
N PHE A 34 -8.26 -5.06 -1.38
CA PHE A 34 -7.45 -6.27 -1.45
C PHE A 34 -7.96 -7.34 -0.51
N GLN A 35 -8.02 -8.56 -1.03
CA GLN A 35 -8.28 -9.73 -0.20
C GLN A 35 -7.03 -10.05 0.63
N PRO A 36 -7.19 -10.57 1.86
CA PRO A 36 -6.06 -10.98 2.67
C PRO A 36 -5.14 -11.94 1.91
N SER A 37 -3.83 -11.82 2.10
CA SER A 37 -2.84 -12.64 1.37
C SER A 37 -3.07 -14.14 1.59
N SER A 38 -3.62 -14.51 2.74
CA SER A 38 -4.00 -15.89 3.09
C SER A 38 -5.03 -16.51 2.14
N ARG A 39 -5.88 -15.70 1.48
CA ARG A 39 -6.81 -16.21 0.46
C ARG A 39 -6.10 -16.58 -0.83
N TYR A 40 -5.08 -15.83 -1.22
CA TYR A 40 -4.27 -16.13 -2.40
C TYR A 40 -3.49 -17.43 -2.22
N PHE A 41 -2.88 -17.61 -1.05
CA PHE A 41 -2.11 -18.82 -0.73
C PHE A 41 -2.94 -19.98 -0.17
N ALA A 42 -4.26 -19.95 -0.34
CA ALA A 42 -5.13 -21.00 0.19
C ALA A 42 -4.77 -22.36 -0.40
N GLY A 43 -4.49 -23.34 0.47
CA GLY A 43 -4.10 -24.70 0.06
C GLY A 43 -2.58 -24.94 0.00
N HIS A 44 -1.75 -23.90 0.13
CA HIS A 44 -0.29 -24.03 0.20
C HIS A 44 0.19 -24.21 1.65
N ALA A 45 1.27 -24.96 1.83
CA ALA A 45 1.87 -25.13 3.14
C ALA A 45 2.63 -23.86 3.56
N PRO A 46 2.63 -23.47 4.86
CA PRO A 46 3.37 -22.28 5.32
C PRO A 46 4.85 -22.26 4.93
N ALA A 47 5.52 -23.42 4.93
CA ALA A 47 6.92 -23.53 4.54
C ALA A 47 7.14 -23.31 3.03
N GLU A 48 6.19 -23.71 2.19
CA GLU A 48 6.22 -23.48 0.75
C GLU A 48 6.04 -21.99 0.44
N ILE A 49 5.08 -21.34 1.10
CA ILE A 49 4.85 -19.90 1.00
C ILE A 49 6.11 -19.13 1.44
N ALA A 50 6.73 -19.55 2.56
CA ALA A 50 7.96 -18.93 3.05
C ALA A 50 9.10 -19.06 2.03
N HIS A 51 9.34 -20.26 1.49
CA HIS A 51 10.37 -20.46 0.46
C HIS A 51 10.13 -19.58 -0.76
N LEU A 52 8.90 -19.54 -1.28
CA LEU A 52 8.50 -18.69 -2.41
C LEU A 52 8.78 -17.21 -2.12
N CYS A 53 8.34 -16.72 -0.96
CA CYS A 53 8.47 -15.30 -0.59
C CYS A 53 9.89 -14.87 -0.24
N ASP A 54 10.71 -15.78 0.33
CA ASP A 54 12.07 -15.47 0.75
C ASP A 54 13.07 -15.54 -0.42
N THR A 55 12.84 -16.48 -1.36
CA THR A 55 13.76 -16.72 -2.49
C THR A 55 13.31 -16.06 -3.79
N GLY A 56 12.00 -15.89 -3.99
CA GLY A 56 11.42 -15.50 -5.28
C GLY A 56 11.58 -16.58 -6.36
N GLU A 57 12.04 -17.79 -6.01
CA GLU A 57 12.26 -18.87 -6.97
C GLU A 57 10.93 -19.28 -7.60
N HIS A 58 10.86 -19.22 -8.95
CA HIS A 58 9.65 -19.48 -9.74
C HIS A 58 8.44 -18.58 -9.43
N ALA A 59 8.62 -17.49 -8.68
CA ALA A 59 7.54 -16.56 -8.35
C ALA A 59 7.12 -15.73 -9.56
N SER A 60 5.81 -15.67 -9.81
CA SER A 60 5.21 -14.66 -10.69
C SER A 60 5.19 -13.28 -10.00
N THR A 61 4.89 -12.22 -10.74
CA THR A 61 4.72 -10.90 -10.12
C THR A 61 3.54 -10.86 -9.15
N ALA A 62 2.48 -11.64 -9.41
CA ALA A 62 1.35 -11.76 -8.49
C ALA A 62 1.77 -12.46 -7.19
N ASP A 63 2.60 -13.50 -7.26
CA ASP A 63 3.16 -14.14 -6.06
C ASP A 63 3.97 -13.14 -5.23
N MET A 64 4.85 -12.38 -5.89
CA MET A 64 5.68 -11.37 -5.23
C MET A 64 4.84 -10.25 -4.60
N GLU A 65 3.76 -9.82 -5.26
CA GLU A 65 2.82 -8.85 -4.71
C GLU A 65 2.15 -9.39 -3.43
N GLN A 66 1.70 -10.64 -3.45
CA GLN A 66 1.03 -11.25 -2.30
C GLN A 66 2.01 -11.55 -1.16
N CYS A 67 3.25 -11.89 -1.46
CA CYS A 67 4.34 -11.97 -0.48
C CYS A 67 4.60 -10.61 0.19
N ALA A 68 4.64 -9.53 -0.58
CA ALA A 68 4.80 -8.17 -0.06
C ALA A 68 3.59 -7.74 0.78
N HIS A 69 2.38 -8.05 0.34
CA HIS A 69 1.14 -7.82 1.09
C HIS A 69 1.13 -8.57 2.43
N ALA A 70 1.49 -9.86 2.44
CA ALA A 70 1.60 -10.67 3.65
C ALA A 70 2.61 -10.08 4.65
N LYS A 71 3.71 -9.51 4.15
CA LYS A 71 4.72 -8.83 4.98
C LYS A 71 4.15 -7.57 5.61
N PHE A 72 3.37 -6.79 4.86
CA PHE A 72 2.66 -5.63 5.38
C PHE A 72 1.64 -6.02 6.45
N GLU A 73 0.81 -7.05 6.22
CA GLU A 73 -0.18 -7.54 7.20
C GLU A 73 0.48 -7.86 8.56
N ARG A 74 1.65 -8.53 8.55
CA ARG A 74 2.42 -8.81 9.77
C ARG A 74 2.96 -7.54 10.45
N ALA A 75 3.46 -6.59 9.66
CA ALA A 75 3.96 -5.32 10.17
C ALA A 75 2.81 -4.49 10.78
N GLU A 76 1.64 -4.46 10.13
CA GLU A 76 0.47 -3.75 10.60
C GLU A 76 -0.10 -4.36 11.88
N ALA A 77 -0.19 -5.69 11.98
CA ALA A 77 -0.60 -6.35 13.22
C ALA A 77 0.31 -5.96 14.39
N THR A 78 1.63 -5.90 14.15
CA THR A 78 2.60 -5.44 15.17
C THR A 78 2.35 -3.99 15.55
N LEU A 79 2.14 -3.11 14.57
CA LEU A 79 1.87 -1.70 14.81
C LEU A 79 0.58 -1.49 15.62
N LEU A 80 -0.50 -2.21 15.30
CA LEU A 80 -1.77 -2.11 16.02
C LEU A 80 -1.60 -2.45 17.50
N HIS A 81 -0.86 -3.52 17.82
CA HIS A 81 -0.52 -3.85 19.21
C HIS A 81 0.27 -2.73 19.90
N LYS A 82 1.19 -2.04 19.19
CA LYS A 82 1.92 -0.89 19.76
C LYS A 82 1.02 0.31 19.98
N PHE A 83 0.10 0.61 19.07
CA PHE A 83 -0.89 1.68 19.27
C PHE A 83 -1.75 1.42 20.50
N ASP A 84 -2.20 0.19 20.72
CA ASP A 84 -3.02 -0.16 21.89
C ASP A 84 -2.23 -0.01 23.20
N ALA A 85 -0.95 -0.40 23.20
CA ALA A 85 -0.06 -0.20 24.33
C ALA A 85 0.15 1.29 24.64
N VAL A 86 0.42 2.12 23.62
CA VAL A 86 0.55 3.57 23.77
C VAL A 86 -0.76 4.18 24.28
N ALA A 87 -1.90 3.84 23.68
CA ALA A 87 -3.20 4.35 24.11
C ALA A 87 -3.51 3.98 25.58
N THR A 88 -3.12 2.78 26.02
CA THR A 88 -3.27 2.34 27.41
C THR A 88 -2.39 3.15 28.35
N ALA A 89 -1.13 3.41 27.99
CA ALA A 89 -0.21 4.22 28.79
C ALA A 89 -0.70 5.66 28.94
N PHE A 90 -1.16 6.28 27.85
CA PHE A 90 -1.71 7.64 27.87
C PHE A 90 -3.02 7.72 28.64
N ARG A 91 -3.91 6.72 28.53
CA ARG A 91 -5.14 6.67 29.35
C ARG A 91 -4.84 6.63 30.84
N LYS A 92 -3.78 5.92 31.24
CA LYS A 92 -3.35 5.88 32.64
C LYS A 92 -2.86 7.24 33.12
N SER A 93 -2.05 7.94 32.32
CA SER A 93 -1.59 9.30 32.63
C SER A 93 -2.75 10.29 32.71
N ASP A 94 -3.68 10.23 31.76
CA ASP A 94 -4.87 11.07 31.71
C ASP A 94 -5.75 10.93 32.97
N SER A 95 -5.84 9.73 33.55
CA SER A 95 -6.61 9.53 34.80
C SER A 95 -6.03 10.30 35.99
N GLU A 96 -4.73 10.58 36.02
CA GLU A 96 -4.12 11.42 37.05
C GLU A 96 -4.29 12.90 36.71
N ALA A 97 -4.08 13.28 35.43
CA ALA A 97 -4.31 14.64 34.94
C ALA A 97 -5.76 15.12 35.20
N GLU A 98 -6.76 14.25 35.02
CA GLU A 98 -8.16 14.56 35.33
C GLU A 98 -8.38 14.96 36.79
N LYS A 99 -7.70 14.30 37.73
CA LYS A 99 -7.82 14.61 39.18
C LYS A 99 -7.21 15.97 39.51
N GLU A 100 -6.19 16.37 38.74
CA GLU A 100 -5.50 17.65 38.87
C GLU A 100 -6.12 18.76 37.99
N ASN A 101 -7.19 18.44 37.25
CA ASN A 101 -7.84 19.33 36.29
C ASN A 101 -6.87 19.84 35.19
N GLU A 102 -5.95 18.97 34.79
CA GLU A 102 -4.97 19.19 33.72
C GLU A 102 -5.49 18.66 32.36
N PRO A 103 -4.94 19.12 31.22
CA PRO A 103 -5.32 18.65 29.89
C PRO A 103 -5.02 17.17 29.63
N LEU A 104 -5.88 16.51 28.83
CA LEU A 104 -5.75 15.09 28.47
C LEU A 104 -4.89 14.89 27.23
N ALA A 105 -3.97 13.93 27.28
CA ALA A 105 -3.02 13.65 26.22
C ALA A 105 -3.49 12.56 25.23
N LEU A 106 -4.34 11.60 25.63
CA LEU A 106 -4.83 10.54 24.74
C LEU A 106 -5.54 11.04 23.47
N PRO A 107 -6.34 12.13 23.50
CA PRO A 107 -6.94 12.69 22.28
C PRO A 107 -5.89 13.13 21.24
N HIS A 108 -4.75 13.66 21.70
CA HIS A 108 -3.66 14.11 20.82
C HIS A 108 -2.95 12.93 20.16
N ILE A 109 -2.70 11.85 20.91
CA ILE A 109 -2.14 10.61 20.36
C ILE A 109 -3.08 9.99 19.32
N SER A 110 -4.38 9.97 19.59
CA SER A 110 -5.38 9.43 18.65
C SER A 110 -5.41 10.22 17.33
N LYS A 111 -5.29 11.55 17.42
CA LYS A 111 -5.16 12.43 16.26
C LYS A 111 -3.86 12.18 15.50
N ALA A 112 -2.74 12.03 16.20
CA ALA A 112 -1.43 11.75 15.61
C ALA A 112 -1.42 10.43 14.83
N ARG A 113 -2.01 9.36 15.41
CA ARG A 113 -2.20 8.07 14.72
C ARG A 113 -2.96 8.24 13.41
N SER A 114 -4.09 8.95 13.43
CA SER A 114 -4.93 9.14 12.25
C SER A 114 -4.19 9.90 11.13
N ALA A 115 -3.47 10.97 11.51
CA ALA A 115 -2.65 11.73 10.56
C ALA A 115 -1.50 10.90 9.97
N TRP A 116 -0.88 10.05 10.80
CA TRP A 116 0.19 9.16 10.35
C TRP A 116 -0.31 8.10 9.35
N ILE A 117 -1.49 7.50 9.58
CA ILE A 117 -2.09 6.54 8.62
C ILE A 117 -2.29 7.22 7.26
N ASN A 118 -2.82 8.44 7.25
CA ASN A 118 -2.98 9.20 6.01
C ASN A 118 -1.63 9.48 5.34
N TYR A 119 -0.61 9.90 6.10
CA TYR A 119 0.73 10.10 5.57
C TYR A 119 1.29 8.83 4.92
N ARG A 120 1.18 7.68 5.59
CA ARG A 120 1.65 6.38 5.08
C ARG A 120 0.95 6.05 3.76
N ASP A 121 -0.37 6.06 3.76
CA ASP A 121 -1.20 5.65 2.62
C ASP A 121 -0.91 6.53 1.40
N GLU A 122 -0.97 7.86 1.55
CA GLU A 122 -0.72 8.81 0.46
C GLU A 122 0.72 8.76 -0.06
N THR A 123 1.69 8.56 0.85
CA THR A 123 3.08 8.35 0.44
C THR A 123 3.21 7.09 -0.43
N CYS A 124 2.57 5.99 -0.04
CA CYS A 124 2.69 4.75 -0.79
C CYS A 124 1.88 4.75 -2.10
N TYR A 125 0.75 5.45 -2.16
CA TYR A 125 0.08 5.73 -3.43
C TYR A 125 1.00 6.52 -4.38
N SER A 126 1.72 7.52 -3.88
CA SER A 126 2.70 8.25 -4.71
C SER A 126 3.81 7.34 -5.25
N VAL A 127 4.25 6.35 -4.46
CA VAL A 127 5.25 5.35 -4.87
C VAL A 127 4.69 4.42 -5.94
N ALA A 128 3.42 4.02 -5.87
CA ALA A 128 2.79 3.22 -6.90
C ALA A 128 2.67 4.00 -8.23
N TYR A 129 2.14 5.23 -8.17
CA TYR A 129 1.81 5.99 -9.37
C TYR A 129 3.04 6.58 -10.09
N LYS A 130 4.14 6.86 -9.39
CA LYS A 130 5.38 7.29 -10.06
C LYS A 130 5.97 6.20 -10.98
N ASN A 131 5.63 4.93 -10.76
CA ASN A 131 6.13 3.79 -11.55
C ASN A 131 5.29 3.52 -12.80
N GLY A 132 4.20 4.26 -13.03
CA GLY A 132 3.30 4.05 -14.16
C GLY A 132 2.49 2.73 -14.08
N PRO A 133 1.82 2.34 -15.18
CA PRO A 133 1.02 1.11 -15.24
C PRO A 133 1.91 -0.13 -15.42
N ALA A 134 2.64 -0.50 -14.37
CA ALA A 134 3.53 -1.65 -14.33
C ALA A 134 3.06 -2.68 -13.29
N SER A 135 3.28 -3.97 -13.56
CA SER A 135 2.93 -5.04 -12.62
C SER A 135 3.68 -4.93 -11.29
N SER A 136 4.91 -4.41 -11.32
CA SER A 136 5.73 -4.19 -10.13
C SER A 136 5.22 -3.06 -9.22
N ARG A 137 4.29 -2.21 -9.68
CA ARG A 137 3.88 -1.02 -8.91
C ARG A 137 3.20 -1.39 -7.58
N TYR A 138 2.47 -2.51 -7.53
CA TYR A 138 1.81 -2.97 -6.32
C TYR A 138 2.77 -3.67 -5.36
N VAL A 139 3.80 -4.35 -5.88
CA VAL A 139 4.92 -4.83 -5.05
C VAL A 139 5.56 -3.63 -4.33
N SER A 140 5.92 -2.57 -5.07
CA SER A 140 6.51 -1.36 -4.49
C SER A 140 5.57 -0.65 -3.51
N PHE A 141 4.26 -0.67 -3.75
CA PHE A 141 3.27 -0.13 -2.82
C PHE A 141 3.34 -0.87 -1.47
N TRP A 142 3.26 -2.20 -1.48
CA TRP A 142 3.27 -3.00 -0.25
C TRP A 142 4.61 -2.93 0.50
N GLU A 143 5.72 -2.85 -0.24
CA GLU A 143 7.05 -2.62 0.35
C GLU A 143 7.15 -1.25 1.03
N CYS A 144 6.61 -0.20 0.42
CA CYS A 144 6.49 1.12 1.02
C CYS A 144 5.66 1.07 2.32
N MET A 145 4.46 0.47 2.25
CA MET A 145 3.54 0.35 3.38
C MET A 145 4.21 -0.37 4.56
N THR A 146 4.92 -1.46 4.27
CA THR A 146 5.70 -2.21 5.25
C THR A 146 6.79 -1.35 5.89
N THR A 147 7.59 -0.67 5.07
CA THR A 147 8.76 0.10 5.54
C THR A 147 8.34 1.24 6.47
N ILE A 148 7.35 2.04 6.07
CA ILE A 148 6.84 3.14 6.88
C ILE A 148 6.21 2.60 8.17
N THR A 149 5.45 1.51 8.10
CA THR A 149 4.83 0.86 9.26
C THR A 149 5.87 0.36 10.27
N GLN A 150 6.94 -0.28 9.81
CA GLN A 150 8.01 -0.75 10.67
C GLN A 150 8.80 0.40 11.31
N ALA A 151 9.00 1.51 10.60
CA ALA A 151 9.62 2.71 11.15
C ALA A 151 8.78 3.29 12.29
N HIS A 152 7.47 3.49 12.07
CA HIS A 152 6.60 4.02 13.10
C HIS A 152 6.42 3.09 14.30
N THR A 153 6.45 1.78 14.07
CA THR A 153 6.48 0.80 15.17
C THR A 153 7.66 1.05 16.12
N LYS A 154 8.84 1.38 15.58
CA LYS A 154 10.02 1.73 16.39
C LYS A 154 9.86 3.06 17.11
N GLU A 155 9.22 4.04 16.49
CA GLU A 155 8.90 5.33 17.13
C GLU A 155 7.95 5.16 18.31
N LEU A 156 6.90 4.34 18.17
CA LEU A 156 5.98 4.01 19.27
C LEU A 156 6.69 3.23 20.39
N ASP A 157 7.61 2.32 20.04
CA ASP A 157 8.44 1.63 21.02
C ASP A 157 9.36 2.56 21.79
N ALA A 158 9.91 3.59 21.13
CA ALA A 158 10.69 4.62 21.81
C ALA A 158 9.78 5.47 22.73
N LEU A 159 8.59 5.83 22.27
CA LEU A 159 7.61 6.58 23.06
C LEU A 159 7.23 5.84 24.34
N LEU A 160 7.02 4.52 24.28
CA LEU A 160 6.72 3.68 25.45
C LEU A 160 7.88 3.55 26.46
N LYS A 161 9.12 3.81 26.03
CA LYS A 161 10.31 3.73 26.90
C LYS A 161 10.66 5.08 27.52
N SER A 162 10.16 6.17 26.96
CA SER A 162 10.31 7.50 27.54
C SER A 162 9.51 7.61 28.84
N PRO A 163 9.98 8.36 29.85
CA PRO A 163 9.20 8.63 31.04
C PRO A 163 7.91 9.35 30.63
N MET A 164 6.76 8.76 30.98
CA MET A 164 5.42 9.35 30.85
C MET A 164 4.92 9.82 32.20
#